data_AF-A0A921BN98-F1
#
_entry.id   AF-A0A921BN98-F1
#
_cell.length_a   1.000
_cell.length_b   1.000
_cell.length_c   1.000
_cell.angle_alpha   90.00
_cell.angle_beta   90.00
_cell.angle_gamma   90.00
#
_symmetry.space_group_name_H-M   'P 1'
#
loop_
_entity.id
_entity.type
_entity.pdbx_description
1 polymer ?
#
loop_
_entity_poly.entity_id
_entity_poly.type
_entity_poly.pdbx_seq_one_letter_code
_entity_poly.pdbx_strand_id
1 'polypeptide(L)'
;MTDLDNPRGIATEIIDDVVALRRDIHRHPELGLDNPETRDRVLAALDDLPLDVRLGVACTSVVADLAGTTDGPTVLLRADTDALPMTENTDLDFRSTVDGRAHACGHDAHTAMLVGAAKVLAARRGEIAGRVRFMFQPGEEGFAGARLMIDEGALDGVDRAFALHISPNQRVGTASSRPGPLMAGDTSITVTVRGVVDMPRPPTTPPTRSRLQQRSSPPSRPQSPGRSTSSTRQSSPSPM
;
A
#
# COMPACT_ATOMS: atom_id res chain seq x y z
N MET A 1 22.09 -33.36 5.00
CA MET A 1 20.94 -34.08 5.57
C MET A 1 20.22 -33.07 6.43
N THR A 2 19.18 -32.45 5.90
CA THR A 2 18.42 -31.42 6.60
C THR A 2 17.67 -32.06 7.75
N ASP A 3 17.80 -31.48 8.92
CA ASP A 3 17.11 -31.91 10.14
C ASP A 3 15.64 -31.47 10.04
N LEU A 4 14.82 -32.26 9.36
CA LEU A 4 13.38 -32.01 9.18
C LEU A 4 12.59 -32.11 10.51
N ASP A 5 13.21 -32.64 11.57
CA ASP A 5 12.64 -32.66 12.92
C ASP A 5 12.74 -31.27 13.60
N ASN A 6 13.53 -30.35 13.03
CA ASN A 6 13.72 -28.99 13.51
C ASN A 6 13.00 -27.96 12.63
N PRO A 7 12.16 -27.06 13.17
CA PRO A 7 11.49 -26.02 12.39
C PRO A 7 12.48 -25.11 11.63
N ARG A 8 13.72 -24.97 12.11
CA ARG A 8 14.78 -24.24 11.39
C ARG A 8 15.27 -24.96 10.15
N GLY A 9 15.28 -26.30 10.16
CA GLY A 9 15.64 -27.13 9.01
C GLY A 9 14.66 -26.90 7.86
N ILE A 10 13.37 -27.05 8.15
CA ILE A 10 12.28 -26.79 7.20
C ILE A 10 12.32 -25.34 6.69
N ALA A 11 12.50 -24.37 7.60
CA ALA A 11 12.58 -22.96 7.23
C ALA A 11 13.75 -22.68 6.26
N THR A 12 14.87 -23.39 6.40
CA THR A 12 16.02 -23.27 5.49
C THR A 12 15.71 -23.80 4.10
N GLU A 13 14.91 -24.85 3.98
CA GLU A 13 14.55 -25.42 2.67
C GLU A 13 13.59 -24.53 1.89
N ILE A 14 12.67 -23.86 2.58
CA ILE A 14 11.65 -23.02 1.92
C ILE A 14 12.06 -21.55 1.77
N ILE A 15 13.24 -21.15 2.27
CA ILE A 15 13.60 -19.73 2.36
C ILE A 15 13.67 -19.05 0.99
N ASP A 16 14.16 -19.76 -0.03
CA ASP A 16 14.28 -19.22 -1.37
C ASP A 16 12.90 -18.94 -1.99
N ASP A 17 11.94 -19.85 -1.78
CA ASP A 17 10.54 -19.65 -2.20
C ASP A 17 9.89 -18.49 -1.47
N VAL A 18 10.13 -18.35 -0.17
CA VAL A 18 9.62 -17.23 0.64
C VAL A 18 10.20 -15.91 0.16
N VAL A 19 11.50 -15.86 -0.15
CA VAL A 19 12.15 -14.67 -0.72
C VAL A 19 11.62 -14.37 -2.12
N ALA A 20 11.39 -15.40 -2.95
CA ALA A 20 10.83 -15.24 -4.27
C ALA A 20 9.41 -14.64 -4.22
N LEU A 21 8.54 -15.17 -3.34
CA LEU A 21 7.20 -14.63 -3.09
C LEU A 21 7.26 -13.18 -2.62
N ARG A 22 8.11 -12.89 -1.62
CA ARG A 22 8.30 -11.52 -1.11
C ARG A 22 8.66 -10.55 -2.23
N ARG A 23 9.63 -10.92 -3.07
CA ARG A 23 10.09 -10.08 -4.20
C ARG A 23 9.02 -9.94 -5.27
N ASP A 24 8.17 -10.94 -5.45
CA ASP A 24 7.09 -10.87 -6.43
C ASP A 24 5.95 -9.94 -6.00
N ILE A 25 5.58 -9.99 -4.72
CA ILE A 25 4.64 -9.05 -4.12
C ILE A 25 5.25 -7.63 -4.14
N HIS A 26 6.53 -7.48 -3.82
CA HIS A 26 7.21 -6.18 -3.84
C HIS A 26 7.16 -5.49 -5.21
N ARG A 27 7.26 -6.26 -6.31
CA ARG A 27 7.17 -5.74 -7.67
C ARG A 27 5.78 -5.23 -8.05
N HIS A 28 4.72 -5.76 -7.44
CA HIS A 28 3.33 -5.50 -7.81
C HIS A 28 2.50 -4.98 -6.61
N PRO A 29 2.88 -3.83 -6.02
CA PRO A 29 2.21 -3.29 -4.85
C PRO A 29 0.77 -2.84 -5.15
N GLU A 30 -0.15 -3.22 -4.27
CA GLU A 30 -1.57 -2.88 -4.32
C GLU A 30 -1.99 -2.08 -3.07
N LEU A 31 -2.98 -1.20 -3.19
CA LEU A 31 -3.30 -0.22 -2.14
C LEU A 31 -4.58 -0.57 -1.39
N GLY A 32 -4.61 -0.26 -0.10
CA GLY A 32 -5.84 -0.30 0.69
C GLY A 32 -6.50 -1.68 0.72
N LEU A 33 -7.82 -1.73 0.50
CA LEU A 33 -8.64 -2.92 0.70
C LEU A 33 -8.69 -3.90 -0.49
N ASP A 34 -8.15 -3.50 -1.64
CA ASP A 34 -8.25 -4.24 -2.91
C ASP A 34 -6.86 -4.64 -3.38
N ASN A 35 -6.41 -5.83 -2.94
CA ASN A 35 -5.12 -6.44 -3.29
C ASN A 35 -5.33 -7.82 -3.95
N PRO A 36 -6.08 -7.91 -5.06
CA PRO A 36 -6.44 -9.19 -5.66
C PRO A 36 -5.23 -9.98 -6.16
N GLU A 37 -4.21 -9.35 -6.72
CA GLU A 37 -3.05 -10.10 -7.22
C GLU A 37 -2.19 -10.63 -6.06
N THR A 38 -2.02 -9.84 -5.00
CA THR A 38 -1.33 -10.27 -3.77
C THR A 38 -2.08 -11.43 -3.12
N ARG A 39 -3.41 -11.35 -3.04
CA ARG A 39 -4.28 -12.44 -2.58
C ARG A 39 -4.05 -13.70 -3.40
N ASP A 40 -4.07 -13.59 -4.73
CA ASP A 40 -3.94 -14.75 -5.61
C ASP A 40 -2.53 -15.40 -5.49
N ARG A 41 -1.48 -14.60 -5.31
CA ARG A 41 -0.12 -15.10 -4.99
C ARG A 41 -0.07 -15.83 -3.65
N VAL A 42 -0.75 -15.32 -2.63
CA VAL A 42 -0.88 -16.00 -1.33
C VAL A 42 -1.61 -17.33 -1.48
N LEU A 43 -2.75 -17.36 -2.18
CA LEU A 43 -3.52 -18.58 -2.39
C LEU A 43 -2.70 -19.64 -3.14
N ALA A 44 -2.02 -19.25 -4.21
CA ALA A 44 -1.14 -20.15 -4.95
C ALA A 44 -0.01 -20.72 -4.08
N ALA A 45 0.55 -19.91 -3.17
CA ALA A 45 1.62 -20.36 -2.28
C ALA A 45 1.13 -21.26 -1.12
N LEU A 46 -0.18 -21.32 -0.88
CA LEU A 46 -0.83 -22.13 0.15
C LEU A 46 -1.58 -23.36 -0.39
N ASP A 47 -1.74 -23.49 -1.73
CA ASP A 47 -2.63 -24.45 -2.39
C ASP A 47 -2.39 -25.92 -1.98
N ASP A 48 -1.13 -26.32 -1.83
CA ASP A 48 -0.74 -27.69 -1.46
C ASP A 48 -0.85 -27.99 0.06
N LEU A 49 -1.26 -27.02 0.87
CA LEU A 49 -1.33 -27.17 2.33
C LEU A 49 -2.72 -27.65 2.77
N PRO A 50 -2.82 -28.44 3.86
CA PRO A 50 -4.09 -28.90 4.39
C PRO A 50 -4.80 -27.79 5.19
N LEU A 51 -5.20 -26.72 4.49
CA LEU A 51 -5.81 -25.52 5.06
C LEU A 51 -7.28 -25.39 4.65
N ASP A 52 -8.11 -24.98 5.60
CA ASP A 52 -9.47 -24.50 5.32
C ASP A 52 -9.41 -23.00 5.04
N VAL A 53 -9.54 -22.62 3.76
CA VAL A 53 -9.35 -21.24 3.28
C VAL A 53 -10.69 -20.55 3.07
N ARG A 54 -10.81 -19.34 3.61
CA ARG A 54 -11.95 -18.44 3.46
C ARG A 54 -11.48 -17.08 2.96
N LEU A 55 -12.20 -16.55 1.98
CA LEU A 55 -11.96 -15.23 1.41
C LEU A 55 -12.90 -14.20 2.03
N GLY A 56 -12.41 -12.97 2.17
CA GLY A 56 -13.23 -11.85 2.61
C GLY A 56 -14.30 -11.46 1.57
N VAL A 57 -15.35 -10.80 2.04
CA VAL A 57 -16.44 -10.29 1.18
C VAL A 57 -16.29 -8.79 0.96
N ALA A 58 -15.94 -8.04 2.00
CA ALA A 58 -15.78 -6.60 1.99
C ALA A 58 -14.39 -6.13 1.52
N CYS A 59 -13.40 -7.02 1.50
CA CYS A 59 -12.03 -6.74 1.07
C CYS A 59 -11.34 -8.02 0.58
N THR A 60 -10.16 -7.91 -0.03
CA THR A 60 -9.40 -9.05 -0.59
C THR A 60 -8.67 -9.88 0.47
N SER A 61 -9.17 -9.93 1.69
CA SER A 61 -8.53 -10.66 2.79
C SER A 61 -8.58 -12.18 2.61
N VAL A 62 -7.61 -12.87 3.20
CA VAL A 62 -7.58 -14.34 3.29
C VAL A 62 -7.49 -14.76 4.75
N VAL A 63 -8.33 -15.71 5.14
CA VAL A 63 -8.19 -16.46 6.40
C VAL A 63 -7.98 -17.92 6.06
N ALA A 64 -6.93 -18.54 6.59
CA ALA A 64 -6.64 -19.96 6.39
C ALA A 64 -6.45 -20.67 7.73
N ASP A 65 -7.22 -21.73 7.97
CA ASP A 65 -7.19 -22.47 9.23
C ASP A 65 -6.45 -23.81 9.06
N LEU A 66 -5.40 -24.03 9.85
CA LEU A 66 -4.71 -25.31 10.00
C LEU A 66 -5.18 -26.01 11.27
N ALA A 67 -5.88 -27.13 11.11
CA ALA A 67 -6.25 -27.99 12.24
C ALA A 67 -5.07 -28.86 12.69
N GLY A 68 -4.83 -28.91 14.00
CA GLY A 68 -3.92 -29.84 14.64
C GLY A 68 -4.50 -31.26 14.76
N THR A 69 -3.86 -32.10 15.57
CA THR A 69 -4.26 -33.50 15.75
C THR A 69 -5.16 -33.74 16.96
N THR A 70 -5.22 -32.80 17.89
CA THR A 70 -6.03 -32.88 19.11
C THR A 70 -6.72 -31.55 19.39
N ASP A 71 -7.75 -31.58 20.24
CA ASP A 71 -8.45 -30.37 20.67
C ASP A 71 -7.51 -29.45 21.47
N GLY A 72 -7.71 -28.14 21.32
CA GLY A 72 -6.86 -27.13 21.92
C GLY A 72 -7.25 -25.73 21.49
N PRO A 73 -6.44 -24.71 21.88
CA PRO A 73 -6.74 -23.32 21.57
C PRO A 73 -6.59 -23.02 20.08
N THR A 74 -7.24 -21.94 19.63
CA THR A 74 -6.98 -21.35 18.31
C THR A 74 -6.03 -20.17 18.47
N VAL A 75 -4.88 -20.24 17.80
CA VAL A 75 -3.90 -19.16 17.74
C VAL A 75 -3.91 -18.51 16.36
N LEU A 76 -4.12 -17.20 16.30
CA LEU A 76 -4.08 -16.43 15.06
C LEU A 76 -2.69 -15.81 14.84
N LEU A 77 -2.19 -15.92 13.62
CA LEU A 77 -0.98 -15.26 13.13
C LEU A 77 -1.37 -14.29 12.01
N ARG A 78 -1.05 -13.01 12.17
CA ARG A 78 -1.48 -11.93 11.26
C ARG A 78 -0.31 -11.35 10.45
N ALA A 79 -0.57 -11.08 9.17
CA ALA A 79 0.24 -10.26 8.29
C ALA A 79 -0.65 -9.29 7.52
N ASP A 80 -0.15 -8.08 7.27
CA ASP A 80 -0.75 -7.07 6.39
C ASP A 80 -0.26 -7.25 4.95
N THR A 81 -1.08 -6.81 3.99
CA THR A 81 -0.83 -7.04 2.55
C THR A 81 -0.76 -5.78 1.70
N ASP A 82 -1.24 -4.63 2.18
CA ASP A 82 -1.33 -3.41 1.38
C ASP A 82 -0.02 -2.63 1.31
N ALA A 83 0.13 -1.82 0.27
CA ALA A 83 1.27 -0.97 0.01
C ALA A 83 0.93 0.52 0.22
N LEU A 84 1.92 1.39 0.02
CA LEU A 84 1.79 2.84 0.19
C LEU A 84 1.71 3.59 -1.16
N PRO A 85 0.97 4.71 -1.23
CA PRO A 85 0.83 5.54 -2.43
C PRO A 85 2.06 6.45 -2.62
N MET A 86 3.21 5.83 -2.92
CA MET A 86 4.46 6.54 -3.18
C MET A 86 5.31 5.82 -4.24
N THR A 87 6.14 6.57 -4.94
CA THR A 87 7.12 6.01 -5.89
C THR A 87 8.31 5.41 -5.13
N GLU A 88 8.65 4.17 -5.46
CA GLU A 88 9.87 3.55 -4.94
C GLU A 88 11.13 4.24 -5.50
N ASN A 89 12.07 4.57 -4.62
CA ASN A 89 13.35 5.17 -4.99
C ASN A 89 14.52 4.29 -4.54
N THR A 90 14.52 3.03 -5.00
CA THR A 90 15.61 2.08 -4.80
C THR A 90 16.17 1.64 -6.16
N ASP A 91 17.39 1.12 -6.13
CA ASP A 91 18.05 0.51 -7.30
C ASP A 91 17.95 -1.03 -7.26
N LEU A 92 16.94 -1.58 -6.59
CA LEU A 92 16.77 -3.03 -6.44
C LEU A 92 16.24 -3.66 -7.74
N ASP A 93 16.75 -4.84 -8.10
CA ASP A 93 16.30 -5.61 -9.27
C ASP A 93 14.82 -6.03 -9.20
N PHE A 94 14.24 -6.01 -7.99
CA PHE A 94 12.85 -6.35 -7.72
C PHE A 94 12.02 -5.15 -7.26
N ARG A 95 12.48 -3.92 -7.51
CA ARG A 95 11.69 -2.71 -7.23
C ARG A 95 10.30 -2.79 -7.89
N SER A 96 9.34 -2.08 -7.31
CA SER A 96 8.01 -1.86 -7.84
C SER A 96 8.04 -1.52 -9.33
N THR A 97 7.19 -2.20 -10.09
CA THR A 97 6.91 -1.92 -11.50
C THR A 97 5.64 -1.10 -11.68
N VAL A 98 4.96 -0.77 -10.57
CA VAL A 98 3.68 -0.05 -10.56
C VAL A 98 3.92 1.40 -10.13
N ASP A 99 3.68 2.33 -11.05
CA ASP A 99 3.93 3.76 -10.82
C ASP A 99 3.18 4.29 -9.59
N GLY A 100 3.91 5.02 -8.74
CA GLY A 100 3.35 5.68 -7.56
C GLY A 100 2.92 4.72 -6.45
N ARG A 101 3.37 3.47 -6.45
CA ARG A 101 3.09 2.48 -5.41
C ARG A 101 4.36 1.75 -4.98
N ALA A 102 4.52 1.51 -3.68
CA ALA A 102 5.67 0.81 -3.14
C ALA A 102 5.35 0.13 -1.81
N HIS A 103 5.91 -1.06 -1.58
CA HIS A 103 5.97 -1.65 -0.24
C HIS A 103 7.12 -1.03 0.57
N ALA A 104 6.86 0.15 1.14
CA ALA A 104 7.83 0.86 1.98
C ALA A 104 7.69 0.56 3.49
N CYS A 105 6.60 -0.10 3.90
CA CYS A 105 6.36 -0.51 5.30
C CYS A 105 6.73 -1.99 5.58
N GLY A 106 7.03 -2.77 4.53
CA GLY A 106 7.46 -4.18 4.67
C GLY A 106 6.34 -5.23 4.65
N HIS A 107 5.11 -4.85 4.28
CA HIS A 107 3.95 -5.76 4.25
C HIS A 107 4.13 -6.93 3.26
N ASP A 108 4.91 -6.74 2.20
CA ASP A 108 5.41 -7.80 1.32
C ASP A 108 6.20 -8.88 2.06
N ALA A 109 7.07 -8.46 3.00
CA ALA A 109 7.83 -9.36 3.84
C ALA A 109 6.96 -10.04 4.89
N HIS A 110 6.04 -9.31 5.53
CA HIS A 110 5.11 -9.89 6.51
C HIS A 110 4.26 -10.99 5.87
N THR A 111 3.70 -10.71 4.69
CA THR A 111 2.90 -11.65 3.91
C THR A 111 3.69 -12.92 3.57
N ALA A 112 4.89 -12.76 3.00
CA ALA A 112 5.72 -13.90 2.65
C ALA A 112 6.19 -14.71 3.86
N MET A 113 6.54 -14.04 4.97
CA MET A 113 6.90 -14.70 6.23
C MET A 113 5.72 -15.51 6.80
N LEU A 114 4.49 -15.02 6.70
CA LEU A 114 3.30 -15.74 7.15
C LEU A 114 3.02 -16.98 6.31
N VAL A 115 3.20 -16.90 4.98
CA VAL A 115 3.17 -18.09 4.11
C VAL A 115 4.25 -19.09 4.51
N GLY A 116 5.47 -18.63 4.78
CA GLY A 116 6.55 -19.49 5.28
C GLY A 116 6.19 -20.18 6.60
N ALA A 117 5.59 -19.44 7.54
CA ALA A 117 5.11 -20.00 8.80
C ALA A 117 4.02 -21.05 8.57
N ALA A 118 3.07 -20.82 7.65
CA ALA A 118 2.04 -21.78 7.29
C ALA A 118 2.64 -23.08 6.76
N LYS A 119 3.63 -23.00 5.86
CA LYS A 119 4.35 -24.18 5.33
C LYS A 119 5.05 -24.97 6.43
N VAL A 120 5.80 -24.30 7.31
CA VAL A 120 6.52 -24.96 8.43
C VAL A 120 5.54 -25.62 9.40
N LEU A 121 4.45 -24.93 9.76
CA LEU A 121 3.46 -25.44 10.71
C LEU A 121 2.63 -26.58 10.10
N ALA A 122 2.28 -26.51 8.82
CA ALA A 122 1.58 -27.58 8.12
C ALA A 122 2.41 -28.87 8.07
N ALA A 123 3.73 -28.77 7.79
CA ALA A 123 4.65 -29.90 7.84
C ALA A 123 4.71 -30.54 9.24
N ARG A 124 4.47 -29.76 10.29
CA ARG A 124 4.48 -30.18 11.69
C ARG A 124 3.10 -30.26 12.32
N ARG A 125 2.03 -30.39 11.51
CA ARG A 125 0.64 -30.41 12.01
C ARG A 125 0.41 -31.46 13.09
N GLY A 126 1.19 -32.55 13.05
CA GLY A 126 1.15 -33.65 14.01
C GLY A 126 1.37 -33.23 15.47
N GLU A 127 2.13 -32.15 15.67
CA GLU A 127 2.55 -31.63 16.97
C GLU A 127 1.64 -30.52 17.51
N ILE A 128 0.65 -30.09 16.72
CA ILE A 128 -0.23 -28.97 17.07
C ILE A 128 -1.45 -29.53 17.81
N ALA A 129 -1.68 -29.04 19.02
CA ALA A 129 -2.95 -29.15 19.72
C ALA A 129 -3.80 -27.90 19.45
N GLY A 130 -5.01 -28.08 18.94
CA GLY A 130 -5.91 -26.99 18.56
C GLY A 130 -5.79 -26.58 17.09
N ARG A 131 -5.73 -25.27 16.84
CA ARG A 131 -5.75 -24.70 15.48
C ARG A 131 -4.82 -23.51 15.36
N VAL A 132 -4.22 -23.35 14.18
CA VAL A 132 -3.54 -22.10 13.80
C VAL A 132 -4.34 -21.42 12.69
N ARG A 133 -4.71 -20.15 12.90
CA ARG A 133 -5.40 -19.31 11.93
C ARG A 133 -4.41 -18.32 11.31
N PHE A 134 -4.23 -18.35 10.00
CA PHE A 134 -3.43 -17.38 9.27
C PHE A 134 -4.36 -16.28 8.74
N MET A 135 -4.06 -15.03 9.07
CA MET A 135 -4.85 -13.85 8.69
C MET A 135 -4.00 -12.94 7.79
N PHE A 136 -4.35 -12.86 6.51
CA PHE A 136 -3.74 -11.95 5.53
C PHE A 136 -4.68 -10.76 5.34
N GLN A 137 -4.28 -9.61 5.87
CA GLN A 137 -5.14 -8.45 6.07
C GLN A 137 -4.76 -7.29 5.14
N PRO A 138 -5.64 -6.88 4.22
CA PRO A 138 -5.43 -5.65 3.45
C PRO A 138 -5.75 -4.41 4.30
N GLY A 139 -5.43 -3.22 3.79
CA GLY A 139 -5.85 -1.94 4.33
C GLY A 139 -5.39 -1.60 5.74
N GLU A 140 -4.17 -1.99 6.12
CA GLU A 140 -3.54 -1.56 7.37
C GLU A 140 -3.26 -0.06 7.37
N GLU A 141 -2.87 0.51 6.22
CA GLU A 141 -2.36 1.88 6.05
C GLU A 141 -3.47 2.96 6.10
N GLY A 142 -4.48 2.77 6.93
CA GLY A 142 -5.56 3.72 7.20
C GLY A 142 -6.94 3.36 6.63
N PHE A 143 -7.10 2.15 6.07
CA PHE A 143 -8.37 1.70 5.48
C PHE A 143 -9.21 0.79 6.40
N ALA A 144 -8.74 0.56 7.63
CA ALA A 144 -9.42 -0.21 8.65
C ALA A 144 -9.74 -1.67 8.23
N GLY A 145 -8.87 -2.31 7.44
CA GLY A 145 -9.12 -3.69 6.99
C GLY A 145 -9.23 -4.71 8.13
N ALA A 146 -8.50 -4.50 9.24
CA ALA A 146 -8.68 -5.30 10.46
C ALA A 146 -10.12 -5.28 10.98
N ARG A 147 -10.77 -4.11 10.97
CA ARG A 147 -12.15 -3.96 11.43
C ARG A 147 -13.11 -4.74 10.54
N LEU A 148 -12.94 -4.69 9.22
CA LEU A 148 -13.77 -5.43 8.27
C LEU A 148 -13.63 -6.94 8.49
N MET A 149 -12.40 -7.45 8.62
CA MET A 149 -12.18 -8.87 8.88
C MET A 149 -12.75 -9.33 10.22
N ILE A 150 -12.68 -8.50 11.26
CA ILE A 150 -13.31 -8.78 12.56
C ILE A 150 -14.82 -8.88 12.41
N ASP A 151 -15.44 -7.94 11.68
CA ASP A 151 -16.88 -7.95 11.42
C ASP A 151 -17.32 -9.16 10.57
N GLU A 152 -16.40 -9.75 9.80
CA GLU A 152 -16.57 -11.02 9.05
C GLU A 152 -16.19 -12.29 9.85
N GLY A 153 -15.92 -12.16 11.16
CA GLY A 153 -15.69 -13.31 12.05
C GLY A 153 -14.25 -13.84 12.04
N ALA A 154 -13.25 -13.06 11.60
CA ALA A 154 -11.85 -13.50 11.61
C ALA A 154 -11.34 -13.84 13.03
N LEU A 155 -11.91 -13.26 14.07
CA LEU A 155 -11.59 -13.54 15.48
C LEU A 155 -12.51 -14.57 16.15
N ASP A 156 -13.50 -15.12 15.44
CA ASP A 156 -14.42 -16.10 16.02
C ASP A 156 -13.65 -17.36 16.43
N GLY A 157 -13.76 -17.70 17.71
CA GLY A 157 -13.09 -18.84 18.33
C GLY A 157 -11.58 -18.67 18.52
N VAL A 158 -11.01 -17.48 18.28
CA VAL A 158 -9.57 -17.20 18.48
C VAL A 158 -9.28 -16.92 19.95
N ASP A 159 -8.38 -17.70 20.55
CA ASP A 159 -7.95 -17.50 21.93
C ASP A 159 -6.83 -16.46 22.04
N ARG A 160 -5.88 -16.47 21.11
CA ARG A 160 -4.69 -15.61 21.11
C ARG A 160 -4.36 -15.16 19.70
N ALA A 161 -3.87 -13.93 19.54
CA ALA A 161 -3.44 -13.40 18.26
C ALA A 161 -2.02 -12.84 18.37
N PHE A 162 -1.20 -13.08 17.35
CA PHE A 162 0.16 -12.56 17.24
C PHE A 162 0.36 -11.92 15.86
N ALA A 163 1.13 -10.84 15.85
CA ALA A 163 1.60 -10.18 14.64
C ALA A 163 3.06 -9.76 14.84
N LEU A 164 3.76 -9.53 13.75
CA LEU A 164 5.12 -9.02 13.74
C LEU A 164 5.16 -7.83 12.78
N HIS A 165 6.06 -6.89 13.05
CA HIS A 165 6.39 -5.83 12.11
C HIS A 165 7.91 -5.77 11.96
N ILE A 166 8.42 -5.84 10.73
CA ILE A 166 9.85 -5.65 10.50
C ILE A 166 10.22 -4.22 10.86
N SER A 167 11.40 -4.03 11.45
CA SER A 167 11.89 -2.72 11.81
C SER A 167 13.27 -2.53 11.18
N PRO A 168 13.45 -1.57 10.25
CA PRO A 168 14.74 -1.32 9.63
C PRO A 168 15.80 -0.85 10.64
N ASN A 169 15.38 -0.39 11.82
CA ASN A 169 16.25 0.09 12.88
C ASN A 169 16.63 -1.01 13.91
N GLN A 170 16.18 -2.26 13.70
CA GLN A 170 16.54 -3.39 14.55
C GLN A 170 17.52 -4.33 13.84
N ARG A 171 18.43 -4.94 14.61
CA ARG A 171 19.36 -5.94 14.08
C ARG A 171 18.62 -7.22 13.71
N VAL A 172 18.94 -7.78 12.54
CA VAL A 172 18.47 -9.11 12.12
C VAL A 172 18.75 -10.15 13.21
N GLY A 173 17.80 -11.05 13.44
CA GLY A 173 17.86 -12.05 14.50
C GLY A 173 17.37 -11.55 15.87
N THR A 174 16.89 -10.30 15.96
CA THR A 174 16.30 -9.73 17.17
C THR A 174 14.79 -9.64 17.03
N ALA A 175 14.05 -10.16 18.00
CA ALA A 175 12.63 -9.88 18.20
C ALA A 175 12.47 -9.09 19.50
N SER A 176 11.59 -8.09 19.51
CA SER A 176 11.33 -7.26 20.70
C SER A 176 9.84 -7.11 20.93
N SER A 177 9.44 -7.17 22.19
CA SER A 177 8.05 -7.00 22.62
C SER A 177 8.02 -6.46 24.05
N ARG A 178 6.85 -5.98 24.49
CA ARG A 178 6.59 -5.63 25.88
C ARG A 178 5.14 -5.91 26.26
N PRO A 179 4.85 -6.21 27.54
CA PRO A 179 3.47 -6.20 28.03
C PRO A 179 2.90 -4.78 28.08
N GLY A 180 1.58 -4.68 28.00
CA GLY A 180 0.85 -3.41 28.02
C GLY A 180 0.82 -2.74 26.64
N PRO A 181 0.66 -1.41 26.57
CA PRO A 181 0.72 -0.67 25.31
C PRO A 181 1.99 -1.00 24.53
N LEU A 182 2.05 -0.81 23.21
CA LEU A 182 3.29 -0.93 22.43
C LEU A 182 3.42 0.24 21.46
N MET A 183 2.34 0.52 20.72
CA MET A 183 2.20 1.65 19.79
C MET A 183 1.18 2.67 20.32
N ALA A 184 1.21 3.88 19.77
CA ALA A 184 0.21 4.92 20.06
C ALA A 184 -1.09 4.64 19.31
N GLY A 185 -2.21 5.10 19.83
CA GLY A 185 -3.45 5.20 19.05
C GLY A 185 -3.37 6.39 18.10
N ASP A 186 -3.93 6.24 16.90
CA ASP A 186 -4.02 7.31 15.92
C ASP A 186 -5.46 7.86 15.82
N THR A 187 -5.58 9.18 15.62
CA THR A 187 -6.86 9.85 15.39
C THR A 187 -6.64 11.17 14.66
N SER A 188 -7.59 11.54 13.80
CA SER A 188 -7.53 12.77 13.01
C SER A 188 -8.63 13.75 13.43
N ILE A 189 -8.26 15.02 13.59
CA ILE A 189 -9.20 16.12 13.84
C ILE A 189 -9.08 17.14 12.71
N THR A 190 -10.20 17.46 12.06
CA THR A 190 -10.26 18.51 11.05
C THR A 190 -10.84 19.79 11.65
N VAL A 191 -10.05 20.87 11.63
CA VAL A 191 -10.49 22.20 12.07
C VAL A 191 -10.65 23.11 10.87
N THR A 192 -11.86 23.59 10.62
CA THR A 192 -12.11 24.60 9.57
C THR A 192 -12.17 25.99 10.19
N VAL A 193 -11.18 26.84 9.88
CA VAL A 193 -11.20 28.26 10.25
C VAL A 193 -11.79 29.06 9.10
N ARG A 194 -12.89 29.77 9.37
CA ARG A 194 -13.52 30.68 8.41
C ARG A 194 -13.22 32.12 8.80
N GLY A 195 -12.36 32.78 8.03
CA GLY A 195 -12.10 34.21 8.15
C GLY A 195 -12.97 35.04 7.20
N VAL A 196 -12.86 36.35 7.34
CA VAL A 196 -13.28 37.34 6.34
C VAL A 196 -12.06 38.15 5.94
N VAL A 197 -11.94 38.50 4.66
CA VAL A 197 -10.89 39.41 4.20
C VAL A 197 -11.32 40.83 4.55
N ASP A 198 -10.57 41.52 5.42
CA ASP A 198 -10.67 42.96 5.57
C ASP A 198 -9.91 43.60 4.41
N MET A 199 -10.64 44.18 3.45
CA MET A 199 -10.01 44.93 2.35
C MET A 199 -9.57 46.29 2.90
N PRO A 200 -8.30 46.71 2.73
CA PRO A 200 -7.88 48.03 3.18
C PRO A 200 -8.76 49.09 2.52
N ARG A 201 -9.37 49.95 3.35
CA ARG A 201 -10.18 51.08 2.89
C ARG A 201 -9.37 51.86 1.83
N PRO A 202 -9.95 52.18 0.66
CA PRO A 202 -9.28 53.02 -0.31
C PRO A 202 -8.88 54.34 0.37
N PRO A 203 -7.69 54.89 0.08
CA PRO A 203 -7.25 56.15 0.68
C PRO A 203 -8.30 57.22 0.42
N THR A 204 -8.75 57.90 1.48
CA THR A 204 -9.71 59.00 1.42
C THR A 204 -9.12 60.28 0.80
N THR A 205 -7.87 60.22 0.35
CA THR A 205 -7.18 61.35 -0.27
C THR A 205 -7.54 61.42 -1.76
N PRO A 206 -8.21 62.49 -2.23
CA PRO A 206 -8.49 62.64 -3.65
C PRO A 206 -7.16 62.68 -4.44
N PRO A 207 -7.11 62.10 -5.66
CA PRO A 207 -5.89 62.11 -6.45
C PRO A 207 -5.48 63.55 -6.74
N THR A 208 -4.27 63.91 -6.32
CA THR A 208 -3.63 65.14 -6.75
C THR A 208 -3.55 65.08 -8.27
N ARG A 209 -4.28 65.97 -8.97
CA ARG A 209 -4.14 66.12 -10.42
C ARG A 209 -2.71 66.56 -10.72
N SER A 210 -1.82 65.63 -11.01
CA SER A 210 -0.56 65.95 -11.63
C SER A 210 -0.87 66.43 -13.05
N ARG A 211 -0.53 67.69 -13.31
CA ARG A 211 -0.61 68.31 -14.63
C ARG A 211 0.41 67.56 -15.50
N LEU A 212 -0.03 66.54 -16.24
CA LEU A 212 0.79 65.97 -17.31
C LEU A 212 1.02 67.09 -18.33
N GLN A 213 2.24 67.62 -18.35
CA GLN A 213 2.73 68.43 -19.46
C GLN A 213 2.61 67.55 -20.72
N GLN A 214 1.67 67.92 -21.59
CA GLN A 214 1.64 67.42 -22.96
C GLN A 214 2.96 67.81 -23.63
N ARG A 215 3.89 66.86 -23.74
CA ARG A 215 4.99 66.96 -24.70
C ARG A 215 4.43 66.58 -26.05
N SER A 216 4.19 67.58 -26.88
CA SER A 216 3.86 67.45 -28.29
C SER A 216 5.07 66.89 -29.06
N SER A 217 4.95 65.66 -29.54
CA SER A 217 5.82 65.10 -30.59
C SER A 217 5.23 65.42 -31.97
N PRO A 218 6.04 65.81 -32.97
CA PRO A 218 5.54 66.14 -34.32
C PRO A 218 5.10 64.88 -35.10
N PRO A 219 4.21 65.01 -36.10
CA PRO A 219 3.58 63.88 -36.78
C PRO A 219 4.54 63.18 -37.75
N SER A 220 4.67 61.87 -37.62
CA SER A 220 5.27 61.00 -38.63
C SER A 220 4.30 60.78 -39.80
N ARG A 221 4.82 61.01 -41.01
CA ARG A 221 4.15 60.95 -42.31
C ARG A 221 3.65 59.54 -42.66
N PRO A 222 2.51 59.36 -43.34
CA PRO A 222 1.97 58.03 -43.65
C PRO A 222 2.70 57.41 -44.84
N GLN A 223 3.09 56.14 -44.73
CA GLN A 223 3.42 55.30 -45.89
C GLN A 223 2.21 54.42 -46.22
N SER A 224 1.73 54.57 -47.47
CA SER A 224 0.62 53.84 -48.08
C SER A 224 0.97 52.38 -48.38
N PRO A 225 -0.03 51.50 -48.60
CA PRO A 225 0.16 50.06 -48.63
C PRO A 225 0.59 49.56 -50.02
N GLY A 226 1.72 48.84 -50.06
CA GLY A 226 2.15 48.06 -51.22
C GLY A 226 1.39 46.73 -51.30
N ARG A 227 0.84 46.45 -52.47
CA ARG A 227 -0.12 45.39 -52.80
C ARG A 227 0.57 44.20 -53.47
N SER A 228 0.10 42.97 -53.15
CA SER A 228 0.03 41.69 -53.91
C SER A 228 1.28 41.16 -54.65
N THR A 229 1.63 39.87 -54.56
CA THR A 229 1.07 38.77 -55.38
C THR A 229 1.17 37.42 -54.62
N SER A 230 0.07 36.70 -54.33
CA SER A 230 -0.58 35.62 -55.11
C SER A 230 0.31 34.41 -55.48
N SER A 231 0.05 33.25 -54.85
CA SER A 231 0.03 31.94 -55.52
C SER A 231 -0.68 30.88 -54.65
N THR A 232 -1.98 30.76 -54.91
CA THR A 232 -2.86 29.58 -54.91
C THR A 232 -2.21 28.19 -54.78
N ARG A 233 -2.69 27.38 -53.82
CA ARG A 233 -3.48 26.16 -54.14
C ARG A 233 -4.23 25.62 -52.91
N GLN A 234 -5.55 25.65 -53.03
CA GLN A 234 -6.51 24.81 -52.31
C GLN A 234 -6.47 23.39 -52.88
N SER A 235 -6.69 22.41 -52.01
CA SER A 235 -7.64 21.31 -52.24
C SER A 235 -7.89 20.53 -50.94
N SER A 236 -9.11 20.65 -50.42
CA SER A 236 -9.76 19.75 -49.45
C SER A 236 -10.69 18.78 -50.24
N PRO A 237 -11.53 17.91 -49.63
CA PRO A 237 -11.21 16.61 -49.00
C PRO A 237 -12.09 15.40 -49.48
N SER A 238 -11.76 14.18 -48.98
CA SER A 238 -12.64 12.99 -48.74
C SER A 238 -13.19 12.16 -49.93
N PRO A 239 -13.77 10.94 -49.74
CA PRO A 239 -13.46 9.81 -48.83
C PRO A 239 -13.46 8.41 -49.54
N MET A 240 -12.91 7.38 -48.88
CA MET A 240 -13.44 6.00 -48.76
C MET A 240 -12.73 5.29 -47.61
#